data_AF-A0A963S8I9-F1
#
_entry.id   AF-A0A963S8I9-F1
#
_cell.length_a   1.000
_cell.length_b   1.000
_cell.length_c   1.000
_cell.angle_alpha   90.00
_cell.angle_beta   90.00
_cell.angle_gamma   90.00
#
_symmetry.space_group_name_H-M   'P 1'
#
loop_
_entity.id
_entity.type
_entity.pdbx_description
1 polymer ?
#
loop_
_entity_poly.entity_id
_entity_poly.type
_entity_poly.pdbx_seq_one_letter_code
_entity_poly.pdbx_strand_id
1 'polypeptide(L)' 'MHASEGFRRQIEGYGLTTAQIYYRMPDCHSMIQEFVWQQYDLWPKFPELK' A
#
# COMPACT_ATOMS: atom_id res chain seq x y z
N MET A 1 27.84 2.95 8.61
CA MET A 1 26.35 3.01 8.66
C MET A 1 25.83 2.54 7.33
N HIS A 2 24.92 1.57 7.32
CA HIS A 2 24.18 1.19 6.11
C HIS A 2 22.82 1.90 6.13
N ALA A 3 22.38 2.41 4.98
CA ALA A 3 21.04 2.96 4.84
C ALA A 3 19.98 1.86 4.98
N SER A 4 18.79 2.22 5.44
CA SER A 4 17.65 1.31 5.48
C SER A 4 17.14 1.00 4.07
N GLU A 5 16.55 -0.17 3.87
CA GLU A 5 15.97 -0.56 2.59
C GLU A 5 14.89 0.44 2.11
N GLY A 6 14.06 0.95 3.03
CA GLY A 6 13.07 1.97 2.70
C GLY A 6 13.71 3.28 2.20
N PHE A 7 14.81 3.71 2.82
CA PHE A 7 15.55 4.89 2.34
C PHE A 7 16.13 4.67 0.95
N ARG A 8 16.68 3.47 0.68
CA ARG A 8 17.20 3.12 -0.65
C ARG A 8 16.09 3.18 -1.71
N ARG A 9 14.91 2.64 -1.42
CA ARG A 9 13.72 2.73 -2.29
C ARG A 9 13.30 4.17 -2.57
N GLN A 10 13.32 5.04 -1.57
CA GLN A 10 13.00 6.47 -1.76
C GLN A 10 13.96 7.15 -2.74
N ILE A 11 15.26 6.84 -2.66
CA ILE A 11 16.27 7.36 -3.60
C ILE A 11 16.05 6.83 -5.03
N GLU A 12 15.52 5.61 -5.16
CA GLU A 12 15.15 5.01 -6.46
C GLU A 12 13.84 5.60 -7.04
N GLY A 13 13.21 6.57 -6.36
CA GLY A 13 12.00 7.24 -6.82
C GLY A 13 10.69 6.62 -6.34
N TYR A 14 10.75 5.63 -5.43
CA TYR A 14 9.55 5.07 -4.81
C TYR A 14 8.96 6.03 -3.76
N GLY A 15 7.64 6.15 -3.75
CA GLY A 15 6.89 6.79 -2.67
C GLY A 15 6.29 5.75 -1.73
N LEU A 16 6.13 6.09 -0.45
CA LEU A 16 5.34 5.27 0.47
C LEU A 16 3.85 5.46 0.12
N THR A 17 3.27 4.45 -0.52
CA THR A 17 1.87 4.46 -0.95
C THR A 17 1.01 3.80 0.12
N THR A 18 -0.11 4.43 0.45
CA THR A 18 -1.08 3.92 1.44
C THR A 18 -2.44 3.83 0.77
N ALA A 19 -3.10 2.68 0.88
CA ALA A 19 -4.45 2.44 0.39
C ALA A 19 -5.35 1.97 1.53
N GLN A 20 -6.58 2.50 1.57
CA GLN A 20 -7.66 2.00 2.42
C GLN A 20 -8.54 1.08 1.59
N ILE A 21 -8.71 -0.16 2.07
CA ILE A 21 -9.49 -1.19 1.38
C ILE A 21 -10.75 -1.44 2.22
N TYR A 22 -11.90 -1.14 1.63
CA TYR A 22 -13.20 -1.45 2.22
C TYR A 22 -13.74 -2.75 1.63
N TYR A 23 -13.83 -3.78 2.45
CA TYR A 23 -14.34 -5.08 2.07
C TYR A 23 -15.75 -5.28 2.62
N ARG A 24 -16.73 -5.50 1.74
CA ARG A 24 -18.07 -5.93 2.14
C ARG A 24 -18.08 -7.43 2.33
N MET A 25 -18.47 -7.89 3.53
CA MET A 25 -18.48 -9.31 3.82
C MET A 25 -19.58 -10.02 3.03
N PRO A 26 -19.26 -11.12 2.31
CA PRO A 26 -20.22 -11.81 1.46
C PRO A 26 -21.34 -12.47 2.29
N ASP A 27 -21.03 -12.96 3.49
CA ASP A 27 -22.02 -13.61 4.36
C ASP A 27 -22.73 -12.63 5.31
N CYS A 28 -22.21 -11.41 5.44
CA CYS A 28 -22.76 -10.37 6.32
C CYS A 28 -22.74 -9.01 5.62
N HIS A 29 -23.71 -8.82 4.73
CA HIS A 29 -23.77 -7.66 3.85
C HIS A 29 -23.85 -6.30 4.58
N SER A 30 -24.28 -6.27 5.85
CA SER A 30 -24.32 -5.05 6.67
C SER A 30 -22.96 -4.70 7.30
N MET A 31 -21.99 -5.61 7.27
CA MET A 31 -20.65 -5.38 7.81
C MET A 31 -19.68 -4.96 6.71
N ILE A 32 -18.97 -3.86 6.96
CA ILE A 32 -17.82 -3.41 6.16
C ILE A 32 -16.58 -3.56 7.03
N GLN A 33 -15.56 -4.24 6.51
CA GLN A 33 -14.26 -4.34 7.13
C GLN A 33 -13.28 -3.39 6.42
N GLU A 34 -12.58 -2.58 7.22
CA GLU A 34 -11.56 -1.66 6.74
C GLU A 34 -10.17 -2.27 6.95
N PHE A 35 -9.35 -2.22 5.91
CA PHE A 35 -7.95 -2.62 5.96
C PHE A 35 -7.06 -1.48 5.47
N VAL A 36 -5.86 -1.39 6.05
CA VAL A 36 -4.80 -0.49 5.58
C VAL A 36 -3.74 -1.32 4.89
N TRP A 37 -3.46 -1.00 3.64
CA TRP A 37 -2.32 -1.51 2.89
C TRP A 37 -1.30 -0.39 2.74
N GLN A 38 -0.02 -0.68 2.97
CA GLN A 38 1.04 0.30 2.83
C GLN A 38 2.30 -0.36 2.24
N GLN A 39 2.80 0.21 1.14
CA GLN A 39 3.99 -0.31 0.46
C GLN A 39 4.71 0.80 -0.32
N TYR A 40 6.01 0.63 -0.53
CA TYR A 40 6.75 1.47 -1.48
C TYR A 40 6.31 1.18 -2.91
N ASP A 41 5.85 2.19 -3.65
CA ASP A 41 5.38 2.04 -5.03
C ASP A 41 5.78 3.22 -5.94
N LEU A 42 5.67 3.03 -7.26
CA LEU A 42 6.06 4.00 -8.28
C LEU A 42 4.85 4.73 -8.87
N TRP A 43 4.64 6.00 -8.48
CA TRP A 43 3.68 6.88 -9.14
C TRP A 43 4.09 7.17 -10.60
N PRO A 44 3.14 7.26 -11.57
CA PRO A 44 1.69 7.08 -11.47
C PRO A 44 1.20 5.65 -11.75
N LYS A 45 2.12 4.68 -11.88
CA LYS A 45 1.78 3.34 -12.40
C LYS A 45 1.38 2.35 -11.31
N PHE A 46 1.82 2.56 -10.08
CA PHE A 46 1.59 1.69 -8.92
C PHE A 46 1.75 0.18 -9.20
N PRO A 47 2.88 -0.29 -9.75
CA PRO A 47 3.08 -1.70 -10.08
C PRO A 47 2.92 -2.69 -8.92
N GLU A 48 3.05 -2.26 -7.65
CA GLU A 48 2.88 -3.14 -6.48
C GLU A 48 1.41 -3.25 -6.04
N LEU A 49 0.58 -2.23 -6.31
CA LEU A 49 -0.86 -2.26 -6.07
C LEU A 49 -1.57 -3.02 -7.21
N LYS A 50 -1.89 -4.30 -6.99
CA LYS A 50 -2.63 -5.17 -7.92
C LYS A 50 -3.89 -5.77 -7.30
#